data_AF-A0A348B770-F1
#
_entry.id   AF-A0A348B770-F1
#
_cell.length_a   1.000
_cell.length_b   1.000
_cell.length_c   1.000
_cell.angle_alpha   90.00
_cell.angle_beta   90.00
_cell.angle_gamma   90.00
#
_symmetry.space_group_name_H-M   'P 1'
#
loop_
_entity.id
_entity.type
_entity.pdbx_description
1 polymer ?
#
loop_
_entity_poly.entity_id
_entity_poly.type
_entity_poly.pdbx_seq_one_letter_code
_entity_poly.pdbx_strand_id
1 'polypeptide(L)' 'MYTREAIKVAKVENDIGLENDLRKVADEIYSEGEIEAPTSSSSYRVDAMSIVPCSIRTLAEVTSGITLTYSVEPLPAF' A
#
# COMPACT_ATOMS: atom_id res chain seq x y z
N MET A 1 1.07 5.67 -0.80
CA MET A 1 1.39 4.24 -0.94
C MET A 1 0.44 3.60 -1.94
N TYR A 2 0.89 2.67 -2.77
CA TYR A 2 0.02 1.89 -3.68
C TYR A 2 0.40 0.40 -3.69
N THR A 3 -0.60 -0.47 -3.95
CA THR A 3 -0.39 -1.91 -4.12
C THR A 3 -0.34 -2.29 -5.60
N ARG A 4 0.23 -3.46 -5.93
CA ARG A 4 0.23 -3.97 -7.31
C ARG A 4 -1.19 -4.20 -7.84
N GLU A 5 -2.11 -4.60 -6.98
CA GLU A 5 -3.52 -4.78 -7.33
C GLU A 5 -4.18 -3.44 -7.66
N ALA A 6 -3.88 -2.37 -6.92
CA ALA A 6 -4.42 -1.04 -7.19
C ALA A 6 -4.00 -0.53 -8.58
N ILE A 7 -2.76 -0.78 -9.00
CA ILE A 7 -2.30 -0.43 -10.36
C ILE A 7 -3.15 -1.15 -11.42
N LYS A 8 -3.41 -2.44 -11.24
CA LYS A 8 -4.21 -3.23 -12.18
C LYS A 8 -5.64 -2.72 -12.25
N VAL A 9 -6.28 -2.49 -11.10
CA VAL A 9 -7.65 -1.98 -11.02
C VAL A 9 -7.76 -0.60 -11.66
N ALA A 10 -6.85 0.32 -11.34
CA ALA A 10 -6.82 1.66 -11.93
C ALA A 10 -6.71 1.62 -13.46
N LYS A 11 -5.88 0.70 -13.99
CA LYS A 11 -5.74 0.52 -15.44
C LYS A 11 -6.99 -0.07 -16.08
N VAL A 12 -7.65 -1.03 -15.45
CA VAL A 12 -8.86 -1.67 -16.01
C VAL A 12 -10.08 -0.75 -15.92
N GLU A 13 -10.29 -0.08 -14.79
CA GLU A 13 -11.51 0.69 -14.54
C GLU A 13 -11.49 2.08 -15.17
N ASN A 14 -10.31 2.72 -15.23
CA ASN A 14 -10.20 4.12 -15.62
C ASN A 14 -9.15 4.37 -16.71
N ASP A 15 -8.47 3.33 -17.21
CA ASP A 15 -7.37 3.41 -18.19
C ASP A 15 -6.18 4.29 -17.76
N ILE A 16 -6.07 4.60 -16.47
CA ILE A 16 -5.05 5.52 -15.94
C ILE A 16 -3.73 4.83 -15.59
N GLY A 17 -2.65 5.61 -15.62
CA GLY A 17 -1.33 5.22 -15.14
C GLY A 17 -1.13 5.64 -13.68
N LEU A 18 -1.65 4.84 -12.75
CA LEU A 18 -1.78 5.22 -11.33
C LEU A 18 -0.51 5.83 -10.72
N GLU A 19 0.66 5.22 -10.93
CA GLU A 19 1.92 5.73 -10.38
C GLU A 19 2.26 7.13 -10.90
N ASN A 20 2.17 7.33 -12.23
CA ASN A 20 2.47 8.61 -12.86
C ASN A 20 1.48 9.71 -12.44
N ASP A 21 0.22 9.35 -12.22
CA ASP A 21 -0.79 10.30 -11.80
C ASP A 21 -0.65 10.66 -10.32
N LEU A 22 -0.32 9.69 -9.46
CA LEU A 22 0.03 9.97 -8.06
C LEU A 22 1.24 10.90 -7.97
N ARG A 23 2.29 10.69 -8.79
CA ARG A 23 3.52 11.52 -8.82
C ARG A 23 3.28 13.00 -9.12
N LYS A 24 2.13 13.35 -9.68
CA LYS A 24 1.76 14.75 -9.95
C LYS A 24 1.10 15.44 -8.77
N VAL A 25 0.56 14.68 -7.81
CA VAL A 25 -0.32 15.21 -6.75
C VAL A 25 0.17 14.93 -5.34
N ALA A 26 0.96 13.89 -5.13
CA ALA A 26 1.45 13.50 -3.81
C ALA A 26 2.87 14.04 -3.56
N ASP A 27 3.14 14.47 -2.32
CA ASP A 27 4.46 14.92 -1.89
C ASP A 27 5.48 13.77 -1.92
N GLU A 28 5.07 12.59 -1.44
CA GLU A 28 5.91 11.39 -1.34
C GLU A 28 5.09 10.15 -1.71
N ILE A 29 5.71 9.22 -2.45
CA ILE A 29 5.03 8.02 -2.96
C ILE A 29 5.92 6.81 -2.74
N TYR A 30 5.31 5.79 -2.13
CA TYR A 30 5.92 4.50 -1.86
C TYR A 30 5.09 3.38 -2.47
N SER A 31 5.76 2.38 -3.02
CA SER A 31 5.17 1.11 -3.39
C SER A 31 5.03 0.22 -2.16
N GLU A 32 4.17 -0.81 -2.26
CA GLU A 32 3.98 -1.76 -1.17
C GLU A 32 5.24 -2.50 -0.71
N GLY A 33 6.25 -2.68 -1.57
CA GLY A 33 7.48 -3.40 -1.21
C GLY A 33 8.56 -2.54 -0.55
N GLU A 34 8.37 -1.23 -0.47
CA GLU A 34 9.37 -0.29 0.07
C GLU A 34 9.27 -0.19 1.59
N ILE A 35 9.84 -1.18 2.28
CA ILE A 35 9.85 -1.25 3.76
C ILE A 35 10.54 -0.04 4.38
N GLU A 36 11.51 0.55 3.69
CA GLU A 36 12.25 1.73 4.14
C GLU A 36 11.41 3.03 4.12
N ALA A 37 10.16 2.98 3.66
CA ALA A 37 9.25 4.11 3.73
C ALA A 37 9.11 4.61 5.17
N PRO A 38 9.16 5.95 5.42
CA PRO A 38 9.05 6.50 6.77
C PRO A 38 7.78 6.07 7.51
N THR A 39 6.69 5.83 6.78
CA THR A 39 5.40 5.35 7.29
C THR A 39 5.47 3.96 7.93
N SER A 40 6.52 3.17 7.65
CA SER A 40 6.77 1.87 8.28
C SER A 40 7.37 2.00 9.68
N SER A 41 7.90 3.18 10.04
CA SER A 41 8.49 3.44 11.35
C SER A 41 7.48 4.02 12.33
N SER A 42 7.45 3.50 13.55
CA SER A 42 6.62 4.05 14.63
C SER A 42 7.07 5.41 15.15
N SER A 43 8.32 5.81 14.86
CA SER A 43 8.85 7.13 15.24
C SER A 43 8.41 8.24 14.27
N TYR A 44 7.93 7.87 13.09
CA TYR A 44 7.43 8.82 12.10
C TYR A 44 6.02 9.26 12.47
N ARG A 45 5.82 10.58 12.61
CA ARG A 45 4.54 11.14 13.05
C ARG A 45 3.62 11.35 11.85
N VAL A 46 2.41 10.81 11.96
CA VAL A 46 1.34 10.97 10.98
C VAL A 46 0.05 11.24 11.73
N ASP A 47 -0.72 12.24 11.31
CA ASP A 47 -1.98 12.60 11.99
C ASP A 47 -3.08 11.56 11.75
N ALA A 48 -3.14 11.02 10.53
CA ALA A 48 -4.11 10.01 10.13
C ALA A 48 -3.64 9.22 8.89
N MET A 49 -4.20 8.03 8.70
CA MET A 49 -4.04 7.21 7.50
C MET A 49 -5.41 6.89 6.92
N SER A 50 -5.57 7.05 5.60
CA SER A 50 -6.78 6.69 4.87
C SER A 50 -6.44 5.68 3.78
N ILE A 51 -7.28 4.64 3.63
CA ILE A 51 -7.11 3.57 2.64
C ILE A 51 -8.27 3.65 1.66
N VAL A 52 -8.00 4.12 0.43
CA VAL A 52 -9.01 4.29 -0.61
C VAL A 52 -8.46 3.93 -1.98
N PRO A 53 -9.14 3.06 -2.75
CA PRO A 53 -10.18 2.13 -2.30
C PRO A 53 -9.60 1.06 -1.34
N CYS A 54 -10.43 0.50 -0.46
CA CYS A 54 -10.02 -0.55 0.48
C CYS A 54 -10.55 -1.91 0.04
N SER A 55 -9.64 -2.84 -0.27
CA SER A 55 -10.01 -4.23 -0.55
C SER A 55 -10.38 -4.97 0.74
N ILE A 56 -11.25 -5.98 0.65
CA ILE A 56 -11.60 -6.82 1.81
C ILE A 56 -10.35 -7.49 2.40
N ARG A 57 -9.38 -7.85 1.56
CA ARG A 57 -8.09 -8.42 1.99
C ARG A 57 -7.32 -7.42 2.85
N THR A 58 -7.14 -6.19 2.37
CA THR A 58 -6.44 -5.14 3.12
C THR A 58 -7.14 -4.83 4.44
N LEU A 59 -8.47 -4.75 4.44
CA LEU A 59 -9.25 -4.54 5.66
C LEU A 59 -9.06 -5.69 6.67
N ALA A 60 -9.08 -6.94 6.19
CA ALA A 60 -8.86 -8.11 7.02
C ALA A 60 -7.42 -8.16 7.58
N GLU A 61 -6.42 -7.81 6.77
CA GLU A 61 -5.02 -7.71 7.20
C GLU A 61 -4.85 -6.66 8.31
N VAL A 62 -5.42 -5.47 8.14
CA VAL A 62 -5.42 -4.41 9.19
C VAL A 62 -6.11 -4.89 10.46
N THR A 63 -7.27 -5.55 10.34
CA THR A 63 -8.05 -6.01 11.50
C THR A 63 -7.36 -7.14 12.26
N SER A 64 -6.64 -8.01 11.54
CA SER A 64 -5.91 -9.15 12.11
C SER A 64 -4.49 -8.81 12.56
N GLY A 65 -4.00 -7.60 12.27
CA GLY A 65 -2.62 -7.20 12.56
C GLY A 65 -1.59 -7.89 11.67
N ILE A 66 -2.00 -8.42 10.52
CA ILE A 66 -1.12 -9.09 9.57
C ILE A 66 -0.45 -8.03 8.69
N THR A 67 0.89 -8.04 8.66
CA THR A 67 1.71 -7.11 7.86
C THR A 67 2.33 -7.78 6.63
N LEU A 68 1.51 -8.40 5.77
CA LEU A 68 1.98 -9.10 4.55
C LEU A 68 2.60 -8.16 3.51
N THR A 69 2.15 -6.91 3.48
CA THR A 69 2.64 -5.90 2.54
C THR A 69 4.09 -5.50 2.84
N TYR A 70 4.51 -5.57 4.11
CA TYR A 70 5.85 -5.18 4.58
C TYR A 70 6.76 -6.34 4.98
N SER A 71 6.26 -7.58 5.03
CA SER A 71 7.05 -8.75 5.43
C SER A 71 7.39 -9.59 4.20
N VAL A 72 8.55 -9.35 3.60
CA VAL A 72 9.23 -10.34 2.76
C VAL A 72 9.96 -11.35 3.65
N GLU A 73 9.23 -12.09 4.47
CA GLU A 73 9.71 -13.41 4.90
C GLU A 73 8.76 -14.47 4.34
N PRO A 74 9.27 -15.45 3.58
CA PRO A 74 8.44 -16.54 3.12
C PRO A 74 7.89 -17.25 4.35
N LEU A 75 6.58 -17.21 4.54
CA LEU A 75 5.92 -18.10 5.48
C LEU A 75 6.35 -19.53 5.15
N PRO A 76 6.89 -20.31 6.10
CA PRO A 76 7.22 -21.70 5.85
C PRO A 76 5.92 -22.41 5.46
N ALA A 77 5.92 -23.02 4.27
CA ALA A 77 4.88 -23.94 3.88
C ALA A 77 4.83 -25.07 4.91
N PHE A 78 3.68 -25.25 5.55
CA PHE A 78 3.35 -26.47 6.29
C PHE A 78 3.09 -27.61 5.30
#